data_AF-A0A961SW34-F1
#
_entry.id   AF-A0A961SW34-F1
#
_cell.length_a   1.000
_cell.length_b   1.000
_cell.length_c   1.000
_cell.angle_alpha   90.00
_cell.angle_beta   90.00
_cell.angle_gamma   90.00
#
_symmetry.space_group_name_H-M   'P 1'
#
loop_
_entity.id
_entity.type
_entity.pdbx_description
1 polymer ?
#
loop_
_entity_poly.entity_id
_entity_poly.type
_entity_poly.pdbx_seq_one_letter_code
_entity_poly.pdbx_strand_id
1 'polypeptide(L)'
;MRQVIGGLSAAMFRRFLLGGLLLLAGCNVVSSTREFVRYQDGEVRQKCESGLGSYSLAYTTVSVEVYRFFTTAATDGKVPGVPTGSPTVSITSGKHHPDNQHIYCLNYLEASSAHDVVSVLYGDSNDKAGLQTAGGFNLTTDKRNEVNPNGLLASVISRNIDETGTIIRKIIRALFVLISGNGSAYDAGRALTVPDDKTDLRKQVSLEFDPFDRADMVMVNRRLHEYGVCITMGDYSYDTRSRSPSQFCEHPEYVHSPQYGSQLLARAEKQTFKVKHLPQGIYYRPRQSYPLYVYMKDDPGYPGEWKLRKTTYVSLENLSPVLSLGITRAMFAEKRIIMAFDNGNLLDVCLLKGSEVQGAIEVPLEIIFGAIALPGNVLKAQFELANGTNNLLTAQNALIAAQNNYIKYLADPEKNKVSNAPTVLPKNAAADNRPSFAAPISGPKGDGKDNTNNPIVSLPKVAEPDNYGFCDRLKDTNITALGNR
;
A
#
# COMPACT_ATOMS: atom_id res chain seq x y z
N MET A 1 44.42 56.59 28.81
CA MET A 1 43.41 55.72 28.16
C MET A 1 43.88 55.40 26.75
N ARG A 2 44.58 54.27 26.57
CA ARG A 2 45.10 53.81 25.27
C ARG A 2 44.37 52.51 24.90
N GLN A 3 43.84 52.49 23.69
CA GLN A 3 43.11 51.39 23.07
C GLN A 3 43.94 50.10 23.03
N VAL A 4 43.33 48.99 23.40
CA VAL A 4 43.78 47.63 23.09
C VAL A 4 42.70 47.02 22.20
N ILE A 5 42.81 47.23 20.89
CA ILE A 5 42.04 46.50 19.88
C ILE A 5 42.91 45.30 19.50
N GLY A 6 42.66 44.18 20.17
CA GLY A 6 43.33 42.91 19.89
C GLY A 6 42.89 42.35 18.54
N GLY A 7 43.86 42.05 17.69
CA GLY A 7 43.66 41.49 16.36
C GLY A 7 43.02 40.10 16.43
N LEU A 8 41.72 40.02 16.11
CA LEU A 8 41.11 38.77 15.68
C LEU A 8 41.74 38.35 14.34
N SER A 9 42.47 37.25 14.38
CA SER A 9 43.10 36.63 13.21
C SER A 9 42.06 36.28 12.15
N ALA A 10 42.30 36.74 10.91
CA ALA A 10 41.47 36.47 9.73
C ALA A 10 41.22 34.96 9.48
N ALA A 11 42.06 34.08 10.04
CA ALA A 11 41.87 32.64 9.97
C ALA A 11 40.66 32.12 10.76
N MET A 12 40.29 32.80 11.86
CA MET A 12 39.15 32.41 12.70
C MET A 12 37.80 32.80 12.06
N PHE A 13 37.77 33.93 11.36
CA PHE A 13 36.60 34.39 10.61
C PHE A 13 36.29 33.48 9.40
N ARG A 14 37.33 32.95 8.74
CA ARG A 14 37.18 32.03 7.59
C ARG A 14 36.62 30.65 7.99
N ARG A 15 36.95 30.16 9.19
CA ARG A 15 36.40 28.90 9.72
C ARG A 15 34.94 29.04 10.18
N PHE A 16 34.56 30.19 10.75
CA PHE A 16 33.16 30.47 11.08
C PHE A 16 32.28 30.62 9.83
N LEU A 17 32.79 31.25 8.76
CA LEU A 17 32.05 31.39 7.49
C LEU A 17 31.82 30.07 6.76
N LEU A 18 32.79 29.15 6.75
CA LEU A 18 32.59 27.81 6.15
C LEU A 18 31.68 26.90 7.00
N GLY A 19 31.70 27.02 8.33
CA GLY A 19 30.81 26.27 9.22
C GLY A 19 29.35 26.71 9.13
N GLY A 20 29.10 28.03 8.97
CA GLY A 20 27.75 28.57 8.85
C GLY A 20 27.04 28.19 7.55
N LEU A 21 27.77 28.05 6.43
CA LEU A 21 27.17 27.76 5.12
C LEU A 21 26.67 26.31 4.99
N LEU A 22 27.29 25.35 5.70
CA LEU A 22 26.90 23.93 5.66
C LEU A 22 25.61 23.63 6.45
N LEU A 23 25.24 24.47 7.43
CA LEU A 23 24.03 24.25 8.23
C LEU A 23 22.72 24.58 7.47
N LEU A 24 22.79 25.33 6.37
CA LEU A 24 21.61 25.66 5.56
C LEU A 24 21.20 24.53 4.59
N ALA A 25 22.04 23.50 4.45
CA ALA A 25 21.90 22.51 3.40
C ALA A 25 20.82 21.43 3.60
N GLY A 26 20.25 21.32 4.81
CA GLY A 26 19.37 20.21 5.18
C GLY A 26 17.90 20.58 5.42
N CYS A 27 17.45 21.78 5.04
CA CYS A 27 16.09 22.21 5.36
C CYS A 27 15.06 21.44 4.53
N ASN A 28 14.13 20.74 5.19
CA ASN A 28 12.96 20.14 4.55
C ASN A 28 12.00 21.25 4.08
N VAL A 29 11.48 21.13 2.87
CA VAL A 29 10.52 22.07 2.28
C VAL A 29 9.15 21.92 2.92
N VAL A 30 8.75 20.66 3.09
CA VAL A 30 7.49 20.27 3.69
C VAL A 30 7.79 19.40 4.90
N SER A 31 7.14 19.72 6.01
CA SER A 31 7.21 18.93 7.23
C SER A 31 5.82 18.77 7.83
N SER A 32 5.59 17.66 8.51
CA SER A 32 4.34 17.40 9.20
C SER A 32 4.54 17.58 10.69
N THR A 33 3.64 18.34 11.32
CA THR A 33 3.67 18.61 12.76
C THR A 33 2.35 18.21 13.41
N ARG A 34 2.42 17.84 14.68
CA ARG A 34 1.25 17.70 15.56
C ARG A 34 1.24 18.89 16.49
N GLU A 35 0.68 20.00 16.04
CA GLU A 35 0.49 21.16 16.91
C GLU A 35 -0.98 21.27 17.29
N PHE A 36 -1.23 21.18 18.60
CA PHE A 36 -2.53 21.34 19.19
C PHE A 36 -2.55 22.68 19.91
N VAL A 37 -3.48 23.56 19.53
CA VAL A 37 -3.67 24.84 20.20
C VAL A 37 -4.83 24.68 21.18
N ARG A 38 -4.60 25.06 22.43
CA ARG A 38 -5.67 25.16 23.43
C ARG A 38 -6.33 26.53 23.30
N TYR A 39 -7.62 26.53 23.00
CA TYR A 39 -8.44 27.74 22.88
C TYR A 39 -8.87 28.23 24.27
N GLN A 40 -9.38 29.47 24.34
CA GLN A 40 -9.79 30.09 25.62
C GLN A 40 -10.95 29.36 26.31
N ASP A 41 -11.73 28.59 25.55
CA ASP A 41 -12.79 27.70 26.03
C ASP A 41 -12.25 26.38 26.63
N GLY A 42 -10.94 26.17 26.60
CA GLY A 42 -10.29 24.93 27.04
C GLY A 42 -10.31 23.82 25.98
N GLU A 43 -10.95 24.05 24.82
CA GLU A 43 -10.97 23.09 23.73
C GLU A 43 -9.59 23.02 23.08
N VAL A 44 -9.10 21.80 22.86
CA VAL A 44 -7.83 21.57 22.18
C VAL A 44 -8.16 21.26 20.73
N ARG A 45 -7.98 22.24 19.84
CA ARG A 45 -8.15 22.02 18.40
C ARG A 45 -6.81 22.08 17.70
N GLN A 46 -6.67 21.26 16.68
CA GLN A 46 -5.52 21.34 15.79
C GLN A 46 -5.62 22.61 14.95
N LYS A 47 -4.57 23.42 14.94
CA LYS A 47 -4.48 24.62 14.11
C LYS A 47 -3.22 24.50 13.28
N CYS A 48 -3.38 24.47 11.96
CA CYS A 48 -2.25 24.46 11.05
C CYS A 48 -1.82 25.89 10.78
N GLU A 49 -0.52 26.16 10.89
CA GLU A 49 0.05 27.47 10.58
C GLU A 49 0.05 27.73 9.07
N SER A 50 0.24 26.68 8.27
CA SER A 50 0.28 26.78 6.82
C SER A 50 -1.10 26.60 6.17
N GLY A 51 -1.28 27.27 5.01
CA GLY A 51 -2.46 27.11 4.17
C GLY A 51 -2.56 25.76 3.44
N LEU A 52 -1.59 24.86 3.60
CA LEU A 52 -1.64 23.52 2.99
C LEU A 52 -2.66 22.60 3.65
N GLY A 53 -3.10 22.92 4.88
CA GLY A 53 -4.13 22.18 5.61
C GLY A 53 -3.57 21.07 6.50
N SER A 54 -4.47 20.19 6.94
CA SER A 54 -4.18 19.01 7.75
C SER A 54 -4.59 17.74 7.03
N TYR A 55 -3.92 16.64 7.36
CA TYR A 55 -4.30 15.31 6.90
C TYR A 55 -4.26 14.28 8.03
N SER A 56 -5.03 13.21 7.87
CA SER A 56 -5.07 12.07 8.77
C SER A 56 -4.32 10.89 8.14
N LEU A 57 -3.67 10.08 8.96
CA LEU A 57 -3.23 8.76 8.50
C LEU A 57 -4.45 7.89 8.24
N ALA A 58 -4.32 6.95 7.30
CA ALA A 58 -5.37 5.99 7.04
C ALA A 58 -5.37 4.87 8.08
N TYR A 59 -6.55 4.31 8.32
CA TYR A 59 -6.73 2.95 8.78
C TYR A 59 -7.75 2.25 7.88
N THR A 60 -7.65 0.93 7.76
CA THR A 60 -8.49 0.14 6.86
C THR A 60 -9.33 -0.82 7.67
N THR A 61 -10.61 -0.90 7.32
CA THR A 61 -11.53 -1.92 7.83
C THR A 61 -11.51 -3.15 6.93
N VAL A 62 -12.04 -4.27 7.40
CA VAL A 62 -12.27 -5.47 6.59
C VAL A 62 -13.77 -5.60 6.35
N SER A 63 -14.16 -5.88 5.10
CA SER A 63 -15.55 -6.20 4.75
C SER A 63 -15.70 -7.70 4.59
N VAL A 64 -16.71 -8.25 5.25
CA VAL A 64 -17.07 -9.66 5.21
C VAL A 64 -18.50 -9.78 4.73
N GLU A 65 -18.68 -10.59 3.69
CA GLU A 65 -19.99 -10.91 3.14
C GLU A 65 -20.20 -12.42 3.17
N VAL A 66 -21.33 -12.84 3.75
CA VAL A 66 -21.74 -14.24 3.77
C VAL A 66 -22.87 -14.44 2.78
N TYR A 67 -22.69 -15.41 1.90
CA TYR A 67 -23.66 -15.81 0.89
C TYR A 67 -24.14 -17.23 1.16
N ARG A 68 -25.39 -17.52 0.82
CA ARG A 68 -25.96 -18.86 0.94
C ARG A 68 -26.80 -19.19 -0.29
N PHE A 69 -26.72 -20.43 -0.73
CA PHE A 69 -27.56 -20.92 -1.81
C PHE A 69 -28.91 -21.35 -1.26
N PHE A 70 -29.97 -21.02 -1.98
CA PHE A 70 -31.33 -21.43 -1.64
C PHE A 70 -31.91 -22.30 -2.75
N THR A 71 -32.72 -23.28 -2.34
CA THR A 71 -33.52 -24.08 -3.27
C THR A 71 -34.57 -23.22 -3.95
N THR A 72 -34.53 -23.14 -5.27
CA THR A 72 -35.40 -22.27 -6.09
C THR A 72 -36.69 -22.96 -6.54
N ALA A 73 -36.68 -24.29 -6.63
CA ALA A 73 -37.82 -25.10 -7.05
C ALA A 73 -38.09 -26.20 -6.03
N ALA A 74 -39.37 -26.58 -5.91
CA ALA A 74 -39.78 -27.76 -5.17
C ALA A 74 -39.42 -29.01 -5.98
N THR A 75 -38.14 -29.35 -6.01
CA THR A 75 -37.65 -30.61 -6.56
C THR A 75 -37.44 -31.60 -5.42
N ASP A 76 -37.98 -32.82 -5.58
CA ASP A 76 -37.76 -33.95 -4.69
C ASP A 76 -38.09 -33.71 -3.20
N GLY A 77 -39.25 -33.12 -2.93
CA GLY A 77 -39.75 -32.96 -1.56
C GLY A 77 -39.02 -31.91 -0.71
N LYS A 78 -38.09 -31.14 -1.29
CA LYS A 78 -37.47 -29.99 -0.60
C LYS A 78 -38.36 -28.76 -0.74
N VAL A 79 -38.60 -28.09 0.39
CA VAL A 79 -39.37 -26.84 0.44
C VAL A 79 -38.51 -25.72 -0.19
N PRO A 80 -39.03 -24.95 -1.16
CA PRO A 80 -38.35 -23.78 -1.71
C PRO A 80 -37.94 -22.81 -0.61
N GLY A 81 -36.76 -22.20 -0.74
CA GLY A 81 -36.24 -21.26 0.25
C GLY A 81 -35.56 -21.91 1.46
N VAL A 82 -35.37 -23.24 1.45
CA VAL A 82 -34.46 -23.88 2.40
C VAL A 82 -33.02 -23.66 1.93
N PRO A 83 -32.14 -23.13 2.80
CA PRO A 83 -30.74 -22.96 2.45
C PRO A 83 -30.07 -24.32 2.24
N THR A 84 -29.26 -24.42 1.18
CA THR A 84 -28.54 -25.64 0.83
C THR A 84 -27.04 -25.39 0.74
N GLY A 85 -26.26 -26.33 1.25
CA GLY A 85 -24.80 -26.26 1.23
C GLY A 85 -24.21 -25.37 2.33
N SER A 86 -22.89 -25.40 2.41
CA SER A 86 -22.13 -24.54 3.33
C SER A 86 -22.19 -23.09 2.85
N PRO A 87 -22.22 -22.11 3.77
CA PRO A 87 -22.16 -20.71 3.39
C PRO A 87 -20.87 -20.40 2.63
N THR A 88 -20.91 -19.44 1.73
CA THR A 88 -19.71 -18.93 1.03
C THR A 88 -19.34 -17.59 1.62
N VAL A 89 -18.06 -17.41 1.98
CA VAL A 89 -17.56 -16.18 2.62
C VAL A 89 -16.66 -15.43 1.63
N SER A 90 -17.09 -14.22 1.26
CA SER A 90 -16.28 -13.24 0.55
C SER A 90 -15.66 -12.28 1.55
N ILE A 91 -14.36 -12.03 1.41
CA ILE A 91 -13.61 -11.13 2.26
C ILE A 91 -12.86 -10.20 1.33
N THR A 92 -13.03 -8.90 1.55
CA THR A 92 -12.30 -7.87 0.83
C THR A 92 -11.68 -6.92 1.85
N SER A 93 -10.53 -6.34 1.50
CA SER A 93 -10.10 -5.11 2.17
C SER A 93 -11.23 -4.09 2.05
N GLY A 94 -11.66 -3.56 3.18
CA GLY A 94 -12.78 -2.65 3.31
C GLY A 94 -12.41 -1.23 2.90
N LYS A 95 -13.08 -0.26 3.51
CA LYS A 95 -12.88 1.16 3.19
C LYS A 95 -11.70 1.71 3.99
N HIS A 96 -11.06 2.72 3.41
CA HIS A 96 -10.06 3.54 4.11
C HIS A 96 -10.77 4.63 4.88
N HIS A 97 -10.36 4.82 6.12
CA HIS A 97 -10.94 5.78 7.04
C HIS A 97 -9.82 6.68 7.61
N PRO A 98 -10.09 7.96 7.88
CA PRO A 98 -9.15 8.80 8.60
C PRO A 98 -9.00 8.34 10.05
N ASP A 99 -7.76 8.13 10.48
CA ASP A 99 -7.39 7.91 11.86
C ASP A 99 -7.37 9.25 12.60
N ASN A 100 -8.46 9.54 13.31
CA ASN A 100 -8.65 10.78 14.07
C ASN A 100 -7.63 10.97 15.22
N GLN A 101 -6.89 9.92 15.60
CA GLN A 101 -5.80 10.03 16.57
C GLN A 101 -4.46 10.45 15.91
N HIS A 102 -4.41 10.40 14.58
CA HIS A 102 -3.22 10.61 13.77
C HIS A 102 -3.41 11.68 12.69
N ILE A 103 -3.80 12.87 13.15
CA ILE A 103 -3.94 14.06 12.31
C ILE A 103 -2.67 14.91 12.39
N TYR A 104 -2.19 15.40 11.26
CA TYR A 104 -0.97 16.18 11.10
C TYR A 104 -1.21 17.43 10.27
N CYS A 105 -0.59 18.53 10.68
CA CYS A 105 -0.56 19.76 9.89
C CYS A 105 0.61 19.70 8.91
N LEU A 106 0.34 19.99 7.64
CA LEU A 106 1.40 20.21 6.67
C LEU A 106 1.94 21.60 6.85
N ASN A 107 3.21 21.70 7.20
CA ASN A 107 3.94 22.95 7.32
C ASN A 107 4.86 23.09 6.12
N TYR A 108 4.80 24.26 5.50
CA TYR A 108 5.61 24.63 4.35
C TYR A 108 6.53 25.78 4.76
N LEU A 109 7.83 25.58 4.58
CA LEU A 109 8.83 26.59 4.90
C LEU A 109 9.29 27.24 3.61
N GLU A 110 8.78 28.43 3.29
CA GLU A 110 9.28 29.21 2.15
C GLU A 110 10.75 29.62 2.39
N ALA A 111 11.61 29.45 1.38
CA ALA A 111 12.94 30.05 1.38
C ALA A 111 12.96 31.26 0.47
N SER A 112 13.52 32.37 0.95
CA SER A 112 13.70 33.58 0.16
C SER A 112 14.62 33.37 -1.06
N SER A 113 15.42 32.31 -1.07
CA SER A 113 16.37 31.98 -2.15
C SER A 113 15.86 30.94 -3.15
N ALA A 114 14.67 30.36 -2.94
CA ALA A 114 14.14 29.30 -3.79
C ALA A 114 12.70 29.63 -4.21
N HIS A 115 12.37 29.35 -5.47
CA HIS A 115 10.99 29.37 -5.92
C HIS A 115 10.41 27.97 -5.72
N ASP A 116 9.94 27.74 -4.49
CA ASP A 116 9.32 26.49 -4.09
C ASP A 116 7.80 26.60 -4.31
N VAL A 117 7.23 25.55 -4.90
CA VAL A 117 5.79 25.41 -5.11
C VAL A 117 5.39 24.05 -4.59
N VAL A 118 4.47 24.03 -3.63
CA VAL A 118 3.92 22.79 -3.06
C VAL A 118 2.42 22.76 -3.32
N SER A 119 1.97 21.67 -3.93
CA SER A 119 0.55 21.38 -4.15
C SER A 119 0.19 20.10 -3.42
N VAL A 120 -0.92 20.15 -2.69
CA VAL A 120 -1.44 19.03 -1.91
C VAL A 120 -2.84 18.72 -2.40
N LEU A 121 -3.09 17.44 -2.65
CA LEU A 121 -4.40 16.92 -2.97
C LEU A 121 -4.86 15.97 -1.89
N TYR A 122 -6.15 16.04 -1.59
CA TYR A 122 -6.84 15.17 -0.66
C TYR A 122 -7.74 14.20 -1.43
N GLY A 123 -7.82 12.96 -0.97
CA GLY A 123 -8.63 11.92 -1.58
C GLY A 123 -10.11 12.14 -1.31
N ASP A 124 -10.94 11.97 -2.34
CA ASP A 124 -12.37 11.78 -2.18
C ASP A 124 -12.64 10.30 -1.93
N SER A 125 -13.44 9.97 -0.92
CA SER A 125 -13.78 8.59 -0.56
C SER A 125 -14.53 7.87 -1.68
N ASN A 126 -15.10 8.62 -2.63
CA ASN A 126 -15.95 8.07 -3.67
C ASN A 126 -15.29 8.00 -5.06
N ASP A 127 -14.21 8.74 -5.32
CA ASP A 127 -13.62 8.81 -6.65
C ASP A 127 -12.37 7.92 -6.79
N LYS A 128 -12.61 6.65 -7.15
CA LYS A 128 -11.57 5.77 -7.73
C LYS A 128 -11.00 6.30 -9.07
N ALA A 129 -11.59 7.37 -9.61
CA ALA A 129 -11.19 8.00 -10.88
C ALA A 129 -10.04 9.00 -10.76
N GLY A 130 -9.71 9.48 -9.55
CA GLY A 130 -8.77 10.60 -9.37
C GLY A 130 -7.32 10.32 -9.82
N LEU A 131 -6.89 9.05 -9.86
CA LEU A 131 -5.52 8.69 -10.25
C LEU A 131 -5.34 8.48 -11.76
N GLN A 132 -6.42 8.25 -12.52
CA GLN A 132 -6.33 8.03 -13.97
C GLN A 132 -6.22 9.34 -14.77
N THR A 133 -6.60 10.47 -14.17
CA THR A 133 -6.48 11.81 -14.77
C THR A 133 -5.22 12.57 -14.31
N ALA A 134 -4.21 11.89 -13.78
CA ALA A 134 -2.92 12.51 -13.45
C ALA A 134 -2.18 13.07 -14.69
N GLY A 135 -2.56 12.66 -15.91
CA GLY A 135 -2.11 13.25 -17.17
C GLY A 135 -2.86 14.52 -17.61
N GLY A 136 -3.91 14.91 -16.89
CA GLY A 136 -4.78 16.05 -17.20
C GLY A 136 -5.00 16.94 -15.98
N PHE A 137 -3.93 17.30 -15.30
CA PHE A 137 -3.98 18.08 -14.06
C PHE A 137 -4.25 19.57 -14.40
N ASN A 138 -5.51 19.93 -14.63
CA ASN A 138 -5.92 21.33 -14.72
C ASN A 138 -6.23 21.84 -13.30
N LEU A 139 -5.22 22.44 -12.64
CA LEU A 139 -5.43 23.25 -11.43
C LEU A 139 -6.27 24.49 -11.81
N THR A 140 -7.59 24.33 -11.88
CA THR A 140 -8.48 25.49 -11.86
C THR A 140 -8.47 26.02 -10.43
N THR A 141 -7.77 27.13 -10.26
CA THR A 141 -7.36 27.74 -8.99
C THR A 141 -8.52 28.32 -8.15
N ASP A 142 -9.78 28.02 -8.50
CA ASP A 142 -10.98 28.61 -7.91
C ASP A 142 -11.80 27.65 -7.03
N LYS A 143 -11.43 26.36 -6.96
CA LYS A 143 -11.93 25.44 -5.91
C LYS A 143 -10.97 25.34 -4.72
N ARG A 144 -10.39 26.47 -4.29
CA ARG A 144 -9.58 26.51 -3.07
C ARG A 144 -10.50 26.27 -1.88
N ASN A 145 -10.24 25.17 -1.18
CA ASN A 145 -10.70 24.91 0.20
C ASN A 145 -12.08 24.28 0.39
N GLU A 146 -12.62 23.55 -0.59
CA GLU A 146 -13.54 22.48 -0.19
C GLU A 146 -12.69 21.36 0.41
N VAL A 147 -12.38 21.50 1.70
CA VAL A 147 -11.65 20.50 2.49
C VAL A 147 -12.43 19.22 2.34
N ASN A 148 -11.86 18.26 1.60
CA ASN A 148 -12.50 16.96 1.43
C ASN A 148 -12.70 16.38 2.84
N PRO A 149 -13.94 16.03 3.24
CA PRO A 149 -14.26 15.68 4.62
C PRO A 149 -13.42 14.51 5.15
N ASN A 150 -12.85 13.70 4.25
CA ASN A 150 -12.14 12.49 4.63
C ASN A 150 -10.72 12.75 5.15
N GLY A 151 -10.12 13.91 4.86
CA GLY A 151 -8.80 14.29 5.39
C GLY A 151 -7.63 13.37 4.98
N LEU A 152 -7.80 12.45 4.04
CA LEU A 152 -6.74 11.53 3.58
C LEU A 152 -5.93 12.16 2.44
N LEU A 153 -4.61 11.98 2.43
CA LEU A 153 -3.77 12.45 1.32
C LEU A 153 -4.02 11.62 0.05
N ALA A 154 -4.07 12.29 -1.11
CA ALA A 154 -4.07 11.66 -2.43
C ALA A 154 -2.77 11.95 -3.19
N SER A 155 -2.23 13.17 -3.09
CA SER A 155 -0.92 13.46 -3.64
C SER A 155 -0.26 14.64 -2.97
N VAL A 156 1.08 14.62 -2.91
CA VAL A 156 1.87 15.80 -2.58
C VAL A 156 2.90 16.02 -3.67
N ILE A 157 2.81 17.16 -4.32
CA ILE A 157 3.68 17.57 -5.42
C ILE A 157 4.51 18.75 -4.92
N SER A 158 5.82 18.59 -4.92
CA SER A 158 6.77 19.66 -4.63
C SER A 158 7.62 19.92 -5.86
N ARG A 159 7.70 21.18 -6.26
CA ARG A 159 8.62 21.68 -7.28
C ARG A 159 9.49 22.74 -6.64
N ASN A 160 10.79 22.49 -6.62
CA ASN A 160 11.77 23.41 -6.08
C ASN A 160 12.68 23.84 -7.23
N ILE A 161 12.67 25.14 -7.53
CA ILE A 161 13.56 25.75 -8.50
C ILE A 161 14.52 26.65 -7.74
N ASP A 162 15.80 26.31 -7.76
CA ASP A 162 16.83 27.22 -7.30
C ASP A 162 16.99 28.36 -8.32
N GLU A 163 16.47 29.55 -7.99
CA GLU A 163 16.56 30.71 -8.88
C GLU A 163 17.92 31.43 -8.79
N THR A 164 18.89 30.94 -8.02
CA THR A 164 20.20 31.59 -7.88
C THR A 164 20.91 31.76 -9.23
N GLY A 165 20.64 30.88 -10.20
CA GLY A 165 21.11 31.01 -11.59
C GLY A 165 20.20 31.81 -12.53
N THR A 166 18.90 31.91 -12.25
CA THR A 166 17.86 32.41 -13.19
C THR A 166 17.41 33.85 -12.94
N ILE A 167 17.75 34.48 -11.80
CA ILE A 167 17.61 35.94 -11.62
C ILE A 167 18.43 36.73 -12.67
N ILE A 168 19.46 36.12 -13.25
CA ILE A 168 20.26 36.69 -14.35
C ILE A 168 19.63 36.46 -15.75
N ARG A 169 18.57 35.63 -15.88
CA ARG A 169 17.97 35.23 -17.18
C ARG A 169 16.47 35.51 -17.35
N LYS A 170 15.82 36.25 -16.45
CA LYS A 170 14.41 36.69 -16.62
C LYS A 170 14.26 37.86 -17.60
N ILE A 171 14.70 37.72 -18.85
CA ILE A 171 14.15 38.43 -20.02
C ILE A 171 14.44 37.54 -21.23
N ILE A 172 13.45 36.84 -21.80
CA ILE A 172 13.27 36.59 -23.25
C ILE A 172 12.18 35.49 -23.49
N ARG A 173 11.07 35.97 -24.07
CA ARG A 173 10.11 35.41 -25.07
C ARG A 173 9.38 34.08 -24.75
N ALA A 174 8.05 33.99 -24.65
CA ALA A 174 6.89 34.49 -25.43
C ALA A 174 6.50 33.66 -26.66
N LEU A 175 5.27 33.11 -26.61
CA LEU A 175 4.37 32.55 -27.66
C LEU A 175 4.73 31.22 -28.35
N PHE A 176 3.83 30.22 -28.24
CA PHE A 176 2.83 29.94 -29.30
C PHE A 176 1.67 29.06 -28.79
N VAL A 177 0.44 29.57 -29.00
CA VAL A 177 -0.84 28.84 -29.00
C VAL A 177 -1.20 28.70 -30.47
N LEU A 178 -1.44 27.49 -30.97
CA LEU A 178 -2.45 27.13 -32.00
C LEU A 178 -2.16 25.74 -32.61
N ILE A 179 -3.22 24.91 -32.67
CA ILE A 179 -3.53 23.81 -33.63
C ILE A 179 -3.82 22.43 -32.97
N SER A 180 -5.14 22.09 -32.99
CA SER A 180 -5.84 20.79 -33.12
C SER A 180 -5.50 19.61 -32.19
N GLY A 181 -6.41 18.78 -31.68
CA GLY A 181 -7.81 18.52 -32.03
C GLY A 181 -8.27 17.18 -31.38
N ASN A 182 -9.58 16.96 -31.40
CA ASN A 182 -10.38 15.88 -30.76
C ASN A 182 -9.99 14.40 -31.01
N GLY A 183 -10.47 13.54 -30.09
CA GLY A 183 -10.80 12.10 -30.32
C GLY A 183 -10.88 11.30 -29.01
N SER A 184 -12.01 11.30 -28.28
CA SER A 184 -13.12 10.32 -28.31
C SER A 184 -12.87 8.97 -27.60
N ALA A 185 -13.60 8.77 -26.50
CA ALA A 185 -14.27 7.56 -26.01
C ALA A 185 -13.54 6.20 -25.98
N TYR A 186 -13.30 5.70 -24.77
CA TYR A 186 -13.35 4.27 -24.45
C TYR A 186 -14.06 4.04 -23.12
N ASP A 187 -15.31 3.61 -23.22
CA ASP A 187 -16.05 2.91 -22.18
C ASP A 187 -16.27 1.48 -22.68
N ALA A 188 -15.84 0.48 -21.91
CA ALA A 188 -16.05 -0.93 -22.24
C ALA A 188 -15.91 -1.80 -20.98
N GLY A 189 -16.85 -1.65 -20.05
CA GLY A 189 -17.15 -2.68 -19.07
C GLY A 189 -17.74 -3.91 -19.75
N ARG A 190 -17.00 -5.03 -19.83
CA ARG A 190 -17.57 -6.35 -20.07
C ARG A 190 -18.00 -6.95 -18.74
N ALA A 191 -19.30 -6.95 -18.47
CA ALA A 191 -19.89 -7.80 -17.43
C ALA A 191 -19.88 -9.25 -17.92
N LEU A 192 -19.30 -10.14 -17.12
CA LEU A 192 -19.34 -11.59 -17.36
C LEU A 192 -20.76 -12.10 -17.08
N THR A 193 -21.46 -12.59 -18.09
CA THR A 193 -22.72 -13.31 -17.92
C THR A 193 -22.40 -14.73 -17.43
N VAL A 194 -22.65 -15.01 -16.16
CA VAL A 194 -22.56 -16.36 -15.57
C VAL A 194 -23.81 -17.15 -16.01
N PRO A 195 -23.68 -18.45 -16.37
CA PRO A 195 -24.82 -19.26 -16.77
C PRO A 195 -25.88 -19.36 -15.68
N ASP A 196 -27.13 -19.25 -16.10
CA ASP A 196 -28.35 -19.33 -15.29
C ASP A 196 -28.60 -20.77 -14.83
N ASP A 197 -27.86 -21.21 -13.80
CA ASP A 197 -27.99 -22.54 -13.23
C ASP A 197 -28.69 -22.46 -11.86
N LYS A 198 -30.03 -22.33 -11.90
CA LYS A 198 -31.09 -22.57 -10.88
C LYS A 198 -30.75 -22.55 -9.38
N THR A 199 -29.76 -21.78 -8.95
CA THR A 199 -29.35 -21.65 -7.55
C THR A 199 -29.32 -20.18 -7.20
N ASP A 200 -30.24 -19.78 -6.33
CA ASP A 200 -30.37 -18.40 -5.90
C ASP A 200 -29.37 -18.14 -4.78
N LEU A 201 -28.24 -17.53 -5.14
CA LEU A 201 -27.20 -17.11 -4.21
C LEU A 201 -27.60 -15.78 -3.59
N ARG A 202 -28.06 -15.81 -2.33
CA ARG A 202 -28.47 -14.60 -1.61
C ARG A 202 -27.42 -14.17 -0.61
N LYS A 203 -27.10 -12.87 -0.63
CA LYS A 203 -26.31 -12.22 0.42
C LYS A 203 -27.10 -12.22 1.73
N GLN A 204 -26.54 -12.83 2.77
CA GLN A 204 -27.16 -12.94 4.09
C GLN A 204 -26.77 -11.78 4.99
N VAL A 205 -25.47 -11.45 5.02
CA VAL A 205 -24.94 -10.38 5.87
C VAL A 205 -23.77 -9.69 5.20
N SER A 206 -23.65 -8.38 5.42
CA SER A 206 -22.48 -7.56 5.10
C SER A 206 -22.03 -6.90 6.39
N LEU A 207 -20.80 -7.15 6.81
CA LEU A 207 -20.23 -6.52 8.00
C LEU A 207 -18.91 -5.85 7.62
N GLU A 208 -18.69 -4.66 8.15
CA GLU A 208 -17.44 -3.92 8.05
C GLU A 208 -16.91 -3.70 9.47
N PHE A 209 -15.62 -3.95 9.71
CA PHE A 209 -15.03 -3.85 11.05
C PHE A 209 -13.53 -3.61 11.01
N ASP A 210 -12.96 -3.02 12.07
CA ASP A 210 -11.52 -3.02 12.29
C ASP A 210 -11.11 -4.35 12.96
N PRO A 211 -10.30 -5.20 12.30
CA PRO A 211 -9.93 -6.49 12.89
C PRO A 211 -8.91 -6.39 14.04
N PHE A 212 -8.38 -5.19 14.29
CA PHE A 212 -7.51 -4.90 15.42
C PHE A 212 -8.25 -4.23 16.58
N ASP A 213 -9.49 -3.79 16.38
CA ASP A 213 -10.38 -3.43 17.49
C ASP A 213 -11.04 -4.70 18.04
N ARG A 214 -10.77 -4.98 19.30
CA ARG A 214 -11.28 -6.18 19.98
C ARG A 214 -12.80 -6.16 20.11
N ALA A 215 -13.40 -5.00 20.38
CA ALA A 215 -14.84 -4.88 20.51
C ALA A 215 -15.54 -5.14 19.18
N ASP A 216 -14.99 -4.58 18.09
CA ASP A 216 -15.47 -4.83 16.74
C ASP A 216 -15.35 -6.31 16.34
N MET A 217 -14.18 -6.92 16.60
CA MET A 217 -13.96 -8.35 16.34
C MET A 217 -14.93 -9.26 17.08
N VAL A 218 -15.23 -8.96 18.35
CA VAL A 218 -16.22 -9.72 19.13
C VAL A 218 -17.62 -9.52 18.57
N MET A 219 -17.99 -8.27 18.27
CA MET A 219 -19.30 -7.93 17.74
C MET A 219 -19.57 -8.63 16.41
N VAL A 220 -18.59 -8.60 15.50
CA VAL A 220 -18.69 -9.25 14.19
C VAL A 220 -18.74 -10.76 14.33
N ASN A 221 -17.88 -11.38 15.12
CA ASN A 221 -17.92 -12.83 15.31
C ASN A 221 -19.21 -13.31 15.96
N ARG A 222 -19.77 -12.54 16.90
CA ARG A 222 -21.09 -12.85 17.49
C ARG A 222 -22.20 -12.85 16.43
N ARG A 223 -22.18 -11.91 15.48
CA ARG A 223 -23.14 -11.87 14.37
C ARG A 223 -22.89 -12.97 13.33
N LEU A 224 -21.62 -13.25 13.01
CA LEU A 224 -21.25 -14.30 12.07
C LEU A 224 -21.53 -15.72 12.60
N HIS A 225 -21.54 -15.88 13.93
CA HIS A 225 -21.83 -17.14 14.60
C HIS A 225 -23.20 -17.72 14.19
N GLU A 226 -24.21 -16.86 14.00
CA GLU A 226 -25.56 -17.25 13.52
C GLU A 226 -25.53 -17.95 12.15
N TYR A 227 -24.50 -17.66 11.35
CA TYR A 227 -24.29 -18.25 10.03
C TYR A 227 -23.26 -19.38 10.03
N GLY A 228 -22.76 -19.80 11.19
CA GLY A 228 -21.70 -20.81 11.30
C GLY A 228 -20.38 -20.32 10.73
N VAL A 229 -20.10 -19.02 10.80
CA VAL A 229 -18.85 -18.40 10.34
C VAL A 229 -18.15 -17.75 11.52
N CYS A 230 -16.84 -17.92 11.61
CA CYS A 230 -15.99 -17.26 12.58
C CYS A 230 -14.70 -16.82 11.88
N ILE A 231 -14.24 -15.63 12.20
CA ILE A 231 -13.09 -14.98 11.58
C ILE A 231 -12.09 -14.60 12.66
N THR A 232 -10.82 -14.91 12.42
CA THR A 232 -9.73 -14.56 13.32
C THR A 232 -8.50 -14.09 12.55
N MET A 233 -7.68 -13.27 13.18
CA MET A 233 -6.33 -12.90 12.73
C MET A 233 -5.26 -13.59 13.59
N GLY A 234 -5.52 -14.84 13.98
CA GLY A 234 -4.61 -15.64 14.80
C GLY A 234 -4.21 -14.92 16.07
N ASP A 235 -2.90 -14.74 16.26
CA ASP A 235 -2.31 -14.07 17.43
C ASP A 235 -2.77 -12.63 17.62
N TYR A 236 -3.43 -11.96 16.67
CA TYR A 236 -3.96 -10.60 16.86
C TYR A 236 -5.39 -10.59 17.45
N SER A 237 -6.18 -11.64 17.25
CA SER A 237 -7.56 -11.68 17.75
C SER A 237 -7.68 -12.21 19.16
N TYR A 238 -6.87 -13.22 19.51
CA TYR A 238 -6.82 -13.83 20.83
C TYR A 238 -5.41 -14.36 21.10
N ASP A 239 -5.14 -14.76 22.35
CA ASP A 239 -3.89 -15.45 22.67
C ASP A 239 -3.95 -16.94 22.28
N THR A 240 -3.29 -17.29 21.17
CA THR A 240 -3.28 -18.66 20.63
C THR A 240 -2.59 -19.68 21.54
N ARG A 241 -1.83 -19.22 22.55
CA ARG A 241 -1.15 -20.09 23.52
C ARG A 241 -2.08 -20.55 24.63
N SER A 242 -3.05 -19.72 24.99
CA SER A 242 -4.00 -20.01 26.07
C SER A 242 -5.35 -20.52 25.55
N ARG A 243 -5.68 -20.29 24.27
CA ARG A 243 -6.94 -20.71 23.67
C ARG A 243 -6.77 -21.29 22.28
N SER A 244 -7.60 -22.27 21.96
CA SER A 244 -7.75 -22.78 20.60
C SER A 244 -8.69 -21.90 19.76
N PRO A 245 -8.60 -21.94 18.42
CA PRO A 245 -9.53 -21.22 17.55
C PRO A 245 -11.00 -21.58 17.84
N SER A 246 -11.29 -22.85 18.11
CA SER A 246 -12.65 -23.30 18.44
C SER A 246 -13.18 -22.66 19.72
N GLN A 247 -12.34 -22.51 20.75
CA GLN A 247 -12.73 -21.84 22.00
C GLN A 247 -12.98 -20.33 21.80
N PHE A 248 -12.22 -19.68 20.93
CA PHE A 248 -12.47 -18.30 20.54
C PHE A 248 -13.77 -18.16 19.74
N CYS A 249 -13.99 -19.02 18.75
CA CYS A 249 -15.16 -18.96 17.88
C CYS A 249 -16.48 -19.25 18.61
N GLU A 250 -16.45 -20.12 19.62
CA GLU A 250 -17.63 -20.39 20.45
C GLU A 250 -17.96 -19.22 21.40
N HIS A 251 -16.93 -18.54 21.92
CA HIS A 251 -17.08 -17.49 22.92
C HIS A 251 -16.09 -16.34 22.68
N PRO A 252 -16.34 -15.50 21.66
CA PRO A 252 -15.43 -14.42 21.30
C PRO A 252 -15.32 -13.36 22.41
N GLU A 253 -16.37 -13.15 23.21
CA GLU A 253 -16.44 -12.13 24.26
C GLU A 253 -15.34 -12.22 25.32
N TYR A 254 -14.76 -13.41 25.52
CA TYR A 254 -13.71 -13.59 26.53
C TYR A 254 -12.41 -12.84 26.21
N VAL A 255 -12.19 -12.38 24.98
CA VAL A 255 -10.98 -11.61 24.63
C VAL A 255 -10.89 -10.22 25.26
N HIS A 256 -11.99 -9.74 25.84
CA HIS A 256 -11.95 -8.53 26.68
C HIS A 256 -11.20 -8.76 28.00
N SER A 257 -11.09 -10.01 28.47
CA SER A 257 -10.26 -10.31 29.63
C SER A 257 -8.78 -10.14 29.28
N PRO A 258 -7.99 -9.42 30.11
CA PRO A 258 -6.55 -9.27 29.91
C PRO A 258 -5.79 -10.60 29.81
N GLN A 259 -6.34 -11.68 30.39
CA GLN A 259 -5.77 -13.02 30.35
C GLN A 259 -5.91 -13.70 28.99
N TYR A 260 -7.01 -13.42 28.26
CA TYR A 260 -7.34 -14.11 27.00
C TYR A 260 -7.19 -13.22 25.77
N GLY A 261 -7.09 -11.91 25.96
CA GLY A 261 -6.79 -10.96 24.90
C GLY A 261 -5.42 -11.21 24.29
N SER A 262 -5.29 -10.89 23.01
CA SER A 262 -4.02 -11.00 22.30
C SER A 262 -2.92 -10.17 22.98
N GLN A 263 -1.87 -10.86 23.42
CA GLN A 263 -0.66 -10.20 23.93
C GLN A 263 0.12 -9.51 22.81
N LEU A 264 0.03 -10.03 21.58
CA LEU A 264 0.70 -9.44 20.41
C LEU A 264 0.05 -8.10 20.03
N LEU A 265 -1.27 -8.06 19.95
CA LEU A 265 -2.06 -6.85 19.73
C LEU A 265 -1.82 -5.85 20.86
N ALA A 266 -1.89 -6.29 22.13
CA ALA A 266 -1.61 -5.42 23.26
C ALA A 266 -0.20 -4.79 23.21
N ARG A 267 0.80 -5.51 22.69
CA ARG A 267 2.14 -4.97 22.47
C ARG A 267 2.15 -4.01 21.29
N ALA A 268 1.49 -4.33 20.19
CA ALA A 268 1.40 -3.47 19.02
C ALA A 268 0.67 -2.14 19.33
N GLU A 269 -0.44 -2.18 20.06
CA GLU A 269 -1.15 -0.99 20.58
C GLU A 269 -0.24 -0.14 21.48
N LYS A 270 0.60 -0.79 22.31
CA LYS A 270 1.57 -0.12 23.19
C LYS A 270 2.80 0.38 22.46
N GLN A 271 3.11 -0.14 21.27
CA GLN A 271 4.02 0.47 20.30
C GLN A 271 3.40 1.74 19.71
N THR A 272 2.77 2.57 20.57
CA THR A 272 2.67 4.01 20.36
C THR A 272 3.95 4.46 19.68
N PHE A 273 3.80 5.04 18.49
CA PHE A 273 4.82 5.47 17.53
C PHE A 273 5.71 6.60 18.09
N LYS A 274 6.12 6.45 19.35
CA LYS A 274 6.89 7.33 20.22
C LYS A 274 8.34 7.35 19.78
N VAL A 275 8.58 7.67 18.52
CA VAL A 275 9.75 8.48 18.25
C VAL A 275 9.43 9.81 18.93
N LYS A 276 10.06 10.05 20.08
CA LYS A 276 9.88 11.28 20.89
C LYS A 276 9.99 12.53 20.02
N HIS A 277 10.77 12.43 18.95
CA HIS A 277 10.85 13.38 17.85
C HIS A 277 10.78 12.60 16.52
N LEU A 278 9.61 12.58 15.89
CA LEU A 278 9.52 12.06 14.53
C LEU A 278 10.38 12.94 13.60
N PRO A 279 11.17 12.34 12.69
CA PRO A 279 11.94 13.11 11.72
C PRO A 279 11.00 13.93 10.85
N GLN A 280 11.41 15.14 10.50
CA GLN A 280 10.65 16.02 9.62
C GLN A 280 10.34 15.35 8.28
N GLY A 281 9.11 15.53 7.79
CA GLY A 281 8.67 14.98 6.52
C GLY A 281 7.17 14.77 6.50
N ILE A 282 6.69 14.04 5.50
CA ILE A 282 5.29 13.61 5.40
C ILE A 282 5.17 12.22 6.00
N TYR A 283 4.34 12.12 7.04
CA TYR A 283 4.07 10.86 7.69
C TYR A 283 3.07 10.01 6.91
N TYR A 284 3.33 8.71 6.87
CA TYR A 284 2.43 7.71 6.29
C TYR A 284 2.55 6.38 7.03
N ARG A 285 1.56 5.49 6.87
CA ARG A 285 1.65 4.10 7.33
C ARG A 285 1.66 3.17 6.12
N PRO A 286 2.68 2.31 5.94
CA PRO A 286 2.67 1.34 4.87
C PRO A 286 1.64 0.24 5.16
N ARG A 287 0.97 -0.28 4.13
CA ARG A 287 0.13 -1.48 4.30
C ARG A 287 0.98 -2.70 4.62
N GLN A 288 0.57 -3.47 5.63
CA GLN A 288 1.13 -4.78 5.97
C GLN A 288 0.11 -5.86 5.68
N SER A 289 0.58 -7.01 5.16
CA SER A 289 -0.29 -8.15 4.88
C SER A 289 -0.48 -9.00 6.12
N TYR A 290 -1.72 -9.27 6.49
CA TYR A 290 -2.07 -10.12 7.62
C TYR A 290 -2.91 -11.31 7.20
N PRO A 291 -2.64 -12.51 7.73
CA PRO A 291 -3.48 -13.67 7.49
C PRO A 291 -4.78 -13.54 8.28
N LEU A 292 -5.89 -13.81 7.60
CA LEU A 292 -7.22 -13.85 8.16
C LEU A 292 -7.80 -15.25 7.93
N TYR A 293 -8.07 -15.94 9.03
CA TYR A 293 -8.51 -17.33 9.09
C TYR A 293 -10.03 -17.37 9.24
N VAL A 294 -10.68 -18.06 8.32
CA VAL A 294 -12.14 -18.28 8.32
C VAL A 294 -12.41 -19.70 8.77
N TYR A 295 -12.93 -19.81 9.98
CA TYR A 295 -13.45 -21.03 10.54
C TYR A 295 -14.95 -21.12 10.24
N MET A 296 -15.40 -22.32 9.92
CA MET A 296 -16.81 -22.55 9.65
C MET A 296 -17.30 -23.81 10.35
N LYS A 297 -18.59 -23.77 10.65
CA LYS A 297 -19.36 -24.86 11.21
C LYS A 297 -20.47 -25.20 10.23
N ASP A 298 -20.56 -26.47 9.83
CA ASP A 298 -21.52 -26.88 8.82
C ASP A 298 -22.97 -26.71 9.30
N ASP A 299 -23.19 -26.89 10.61
CA ASP A 299 -24.45 -26.60 11.28
C ASP A 299 -24.22 -25.73 12.55
N PRO A 300 -24.55 -24.42 12.52
CA PRO A 300 -24.34 -23.54 13.66
C PRO A 300 -25.18 -23.92 14.89
N GLY A 301 -26.34 -24.57 14.69
CA GLY A 301 -27.30 -24.87 15.76
C GLY A 301 -26.96 -26.11 16.60
N TYR A 302 -26.04 -26.96 16.14
CA TYR A 302 -25.70 -28.22 16.79
C TYR A 302 -24.27 -28.20 17.34
N PRO A 303 -23.95 -29.00 18.37
CA PRO A 303 -22.56 -29.16 18.80
C PRO A 303 -21.73 -29.73 17.65
N GLY A 304 -20.68 -29.02 17.28
CA GLY A 304 -19.81 -29.37 16.15
C GLY A 304 -18.53 -28.54 16.19
N GLU A 305 -17.45 -29.08 15.63
CA GLU A 305 -16.15 -28.41 15.67
C GLU A 305 -16.03 -27.32 14.61
N TRP A 306 -15.46 -26.18 15.01
CA TRP A 306 -15.02 -25.12 14.11
C TRP A 306 -13.84 -25.60 13.26
N LYS A 307 -14.05 -25.68 11.93
CA LYS A 307 -13.01 -26.13 11.00
C LYS A 307 -12.49 -24.96 10.18
N LEU A 308 -11.17 -24.84 10.06
CA LEU A 308 -10.55 -23.87 9.16
C LEU A 308 -10.93 -24.24 7.71
N ARG A 309 -11.65 -23.35 7.03
CA ARG A 309 -12.07 -23.56 5.64
C ARG A 309 -11.30 -22.70 4.65
N LYS A 310 -10.92 -21.48 5.05
CA LYS A 310 -10.26 -20.52 4.17
C LYS A 310 -9.25 -19.70 4.96
N THR A 311 -8.07 -19.51 4.38
CA THR A 311 -7.12 -18.48 4.81
C THR A 311 -7.04 -17.46 3.69
N THR A 312 -7.24 -16.19 4.03
CA THR A 312 -7.05 -15.09 3.09
C THR A 312 -6.05 -14.11 3.67
N TYR A 313 -5.53 -13.22 2.84
CA TYR A 313 -4.59 -12.19 3.27
C TYR A 313 -5.24 -10.84 3.01
N VAL A 314 -5.21 -9.98 4.03
CA VAL A 314 -5.72 -8.61 3.96
C VAL A 314 -4.56 -7.65 4.21
N SER A 315 -4.48 -6.59 3.40
CA SER A 315 -3.46 -5.56 3.54
C SER A 315 -4.03 -4.41 4.35
N LEU A 316 -3.47 -4.17 5.54
CA LEU A 316 -3.97 -3.21 6.53
C LEU A 316 -2.81 -2.34 7.05
N GLU A 317 -3.08 -1.09 7.36
CA GLU A 317 -2.09 -0.14 7.90
C GLU A 317 -2.25 0.13 9.41
N ASN A 318 -3.27 -0.41 10.06
CA ASN A 318 -3.71 -0.03 11.41
C ASN A 318 -2.61 -0.24 12.47
N LEU A 319 -1.83 -1.33 12.36
CA LEU A 319 -0.69 -1.63 13.24
C LEU A 319 0.67 -1.32 12.61
N SER A 320 0.69 -0.73 11.42
CA SER A 320 1.94 -0.43 10.74
C SER A 320 2.66 0.77 11.37
N PRO A 321 4.01 0.75 11.44
CA PRO A 321 4.77 1.88 11.94
C PRO A 321 4.50 3.13 11.11
N VAL A 322 4.39 4.27 11.79
CA VAL A 322 4.37 5.58 11.14
C VAL A 322 5.78 5.88 10.63
N LEU A 323 5.92 5.98 9.31
CA LEU A 323 7.14 6.34 8.62
C LEU A 323 7.08 7.82 8.21
N SER A 324 8.23 8.45 7.96
CA SER A 324 8.32 9.83 7.49
C SER A 324 9.08 9.87 6.18
N LEU A 325 8.56 10.60 5.19
CA LEU A 325 9.26 10.88 3.95
C LEU A 325 9.65 12.37 3.89
N GLY A 326 10.95 12.65 3.94
CA GLY A 326 11.47 14.01 3.85
C GLY A 326 11.41 14.54 2.42
N ILE A 327 10.86 15.75 2.23
CA ILE A 327 11.01 16.51 0.98
C ILE A 327 12.19 17.46 1.15
N THR A 328 13.36 17.02 0.72
CA THR A 328 14.56 17.87 0.72
C THR A 328 14.65 18.73 -0.54
N ARG A 329 15.11 19.97 -0.39
CA ARG A 329 15.50 20.83 -1.52
C ARG A 329 16.66 20.19 -2.28
N ALA A 330 16.72 20.42 -3.60
CA ALA A 330 17.98 20.30 -4.32
C ALA A 330 18.69 21.64 -4.27
N MET A 331 20.02 21.61 -4.19
CA MET A 331 20.84 22.79 -4.44
C MET A 331 21.15 22.88 -5.93
N PHE A 332 21.06 24.07 -6.52
CA PHE A 332 21.51 24.39 -7.87
C PHE A 332 20.85 23.59 -9.02
N ALA A 333 19.77 22.87 -8.75
CA ALA A 333 19.04 22.10 -9.75
C ALA A 333 17.55 22.13 -9.47
N GLU A 334 16.75 22.09 -10.54
CA GLU A 334 15.31 21.86 -10.40
C GLU A 334 15.07 20.43 -9.90
N LYS A 335 14.29 20.31 -8.83
CA LYS A 335 13.85 19.02 -8.29
C LYS A 335 12.33 19.02 -8.19
N ARG A 336 11.71 17.99 -8.76
CA ARG A 336 10.29 17.73 -8.60
C ARG A 336 10.12 16.40 -7.87
N ILE A 337 9.37 16.41 -6.79
CA ILE A 337 8.97 15.22 -6.05
C ILE A 337 7.46 15.11 -6.14
N ILE A 338 6.99 13.94 -6.55
CA ILE A 338 5.56 13.61 -6.59
C ILE A 338 5.38 12.38 -5.72
N MET A 339 4.65 12.53 -4.62
CA MET A 339 4.18 11.40 -3.82
C MET A 339 2.73 11.12 -4.18
N ALA A 340 2.46 9.90 -4.62
CA ALA A 340 1.10 9.43 -4.87
C ALA A 340 0.62 8.60 -3.69
N PHE A 341 -0.60 8.87 -3.23
CA PHE A 341 -1.24 8.15 -2.15
C PHE A 341 -2.56 7.55 -2.64
N ASP A 342 -2.85 6.33 -2.21
CA ASP A 342 -4.15 5.68 -2.31
C ASP A 342 -4.84 5.83 -0.96
N ASN A 343 -5.71 6.83 -0.86
CA ASN A 343 -6.48 7.11 0.35
C ASN A 343 -5.60 7.18 1.61
N GLY A 344 -4.53 7.98 1.57
CA GLY A 344 -3.60 8.16 2.68
C GLY A 344 -2.48 7.12 2.80
N ASN A 345 -2.51 6.03 2.03
CA ASN A 345 -1.38 5.10 1.95
C ASN A 345 -0.45 5.45 0.77
N LEU A 346 0.86 5.53 1.02
CA LEU A 346 1.83 5.86 -0.02
C LEU A 346 1.92 4.74 -1.07
N LEU A 347 1.60 5.06 -2.32
CA LEU A 347 1.73 4.16 -3.46
C LEU A 347 3.12 4.25 -4.08
N ASP A 348 3.54 5.47 -4.40
CA ASP A 348 4.72 5.70 -5.22
C ASP A 348 5.34 7.07 -4.93
N VAL A 349 6.65 7.19 -5.20
CA VAL A 349 7.43 8.41 -5.04
C VAL A 349 8.23 8.64 -6.31
N CYS A 350 7.79 9.59 -7.13
CA CYS A 350 8.50 9.98 -8.33
C CYS A 350 9.44 11.15 -8.03
N LEU A 351 10.72 10.95 -8.30
CA LEU A 351 11.73 11.99 -8.25
C LEU A 351 12.17 12.35 -9.67
N LEU A 352 11.83 13.56 -10.11
CA LEU A 352 12.27 14.11 -11.40
C LEU A 352 13.34 15.16 -11.14
N LYS A 353 14.52 14.98 -11.73
CA LYS A 353 15.63 15.95 -11.68
C LYS A 353 15.67 16.73 -12.99
N GLY A 354 15.81 18.05 -12.91
CA GLY A 354 16.02 18.92 -14.06
C GLY A 354 17.37 18.64 -14.73
N SER A 355 17.36 18.60 -16.06
CA SER A 355 18.45 18.10 -16.91
C SER A 355 19.51 19.15 -17.23
N GLU A 356 20.25 19.75 -16.28
CA GLU A 356 21.33 20.70 -16.67
C GLU A 356 22.66 20.66 -15.91
N VAL A 357 22.88 19.75 -14.95
CA VAL A 357 24.24 19.48 -14.47
C VAL A 357 24.49 17.98 -14.46
N GLN A 358 24.97 17.47 -15.60
CA GLN A 358 25.44 16.10 -15.79
C GLN A 358 26.72 15.78 -14.99
N GLY A 359 27.16 16.68 -14.10
CA GLY A 359 28.30 16.54 -13.21
C GLY A 359 27.91 16.06 -11.81
N ALA A 360 27.82 14.74 -11.64
CA ALA A 360 28.22 14.02 -10.42
C ALA A 360 27.62 14.44 -9.05
N ILE A 361 26.32 14.70 -8.94
CA ILE A 361 25.65 14.73 -7.62
C ILE A 361 24.54 13.66 -7.57
N GLU A 362 24.92 12.47 -7.12
CA GLU A 362 23.97 11.46 -6.63
C GLU A 362 23.28 12.02 -5.37
N VAL A 363 22.03 12.45 -5.52
CA VAL A 363 21.17 12.79 -4.37
C VAL A 363 20.85 11.48 -3.65
N PRO A 364 21.33 11.26 -2.41
CA PRO A 364 20.93 10.10 -1.65
C PRO A 364 19.44 10.21 -1.33
N LEU A 365 18.67 9.21 -1.72
CA LEU A 365 17.29 9.07 -1.26
C LEU A 365 17.37 8.54 0.18
N GLU A 366 17.53 9.43 1.15
CA GLU A 366 17.52 9.04 2.56
C GLU A 366 16.08 8.77 3.01
N ILE A 367 15.64 7.52 2.87
CA ILE A 367 14.50 7.02 3.63
C ILE A 367 15.00 6.85 5.06
N ILE A 368 14.79 7.87 5.89
CA ILE A 368 15.07 7.78 7.32
C ILE A 368 13.98 6.88 7.90
N PHE A 369 14.29 5.59 8.02
CA PHE A 369 13.54 4.70 8.90
C PHE A 369 13.69 5.25 10.31
N GLY A 370 12.69 6.02 10.78
CA GLY A 370 12.60 6.44 12.16
C GLY A 370 12.81 5.22 13.05
N ALA A 371 13.72 5.33 14.01
CA ALA A 371 14.38 4.26 14.79
C ALA A 371 13.44 3.19 15.39
N ILE A 372 12.83 2.41 14.51
CA ILE A 372 12.03 1.23 14.78
C ILE A 372 12.76 0.21 13.95
N ALA A 373 13.48 -0.70 14.61
CA ALA A 373 13.98 -1.90 13.96
C ALA A 373 12.76 -2.65 13.45
N LEU A 374 12.31 -2.34 12.23
CA LEU A 374 11.48 -3.23 11.44
C LEU A 374 12.21 -4.56 11.54
N PRO A 375 11.62 -5.59 12.16
CA PRO A 375 12.25 -6.90 12.17
C PRO A 375 12.58 -7.17 10.72
N GLY A 376 13.85 -7.45 10.37
CA GLY A 376 14.24 -7.67 8.97
C GLY A 376 13.36 -8.71 8.28
N ASN A 377 12.68 -9.54 9.08
CA ASN A 377 11.63 -10.47 8.71
C ASN A 377 10.42 -9.83 8.00
N VAL A 378 10.03 -8.57 8.25
CA VAL A 378 8.90 -7.92 7.56
C VAL A 378 9.30 -7.50 6.15
N LEU A 379 10.49 -6.90 5.99
CA LEU A 379 11.05 -6.60 4.67
C LEU A 379 11.33 -7.89 3.89
N LYS A 380 11.92 -8.89 4.54
CA LYS A 380 12.11 -10.23 3.96
C LYS A 380 10.79 -10.88 3.59
N ALA A 381 9.74 -10.79 4.40
CA ALA A 381 8.43 -11.34 4.07
C ALA A 381 7.81 -10.67 2.84
N GLN A 382 7.99 -9.35 2.65
CA GLN A 382 7.55 -8.69 1.42
C GLN A 382 8.38 -9.11 0.21
N PHE A 383 9.70 -9.23 0.35
CA PHE A 383 10.56 -9.77 -0.72
C PHE A 383 10.25 -11.23 -1.04
N GLU A 384 9.99 -12.07 -0.04
CA GLU A 384 9.61 -13.47 -0.18
C GLU A 384 8.21 -13.62 -0.77
N LEU A 385 7.27 -12.73 -0.42
CA LEU A 385 5.94 -12.68 -1.04
C LEU A 385 6.06 -12.25 -2.52
N ALA A 386 6.85 -11.24 -2.83
CA ALA A 386 7.11 -10.78 -4.20
C ALA A 386 7.81 -11.87 -5.05
N ASN A 387 8.78 -12.57 -4.47
CA ASN A 387 9.44 -13.72 -5.11
C ASN A 387 8.47 -14.91 -5.23
N GLY A 388 7.61 -15.13 -4.24
CA GLY A 388 6.55 -16.13 -4.26
C GLY A 388 5.55 -15.89 -5.37
N THR A 389 5.15 -14.64 -5.61
CA THR A 389 4.27 -14.26 -6.74
C THR A 389 4.94 -14.50 -8.09
N ASN A 390 6.25 -14.26 -8.23
CA ASN A 390 6.99 -14.58 -9.45
C ASN A 390 7.07 -16.10 -9.70
N ASN A 391 7.26 -16.89 -8.64
CA ASN A 391 7.23 -18.35 -8.73
C ASN A 391 5.84 -18.88 -9.08
N LEU A 392 4.78 -18.29 -8.50
CA LEU A 392 3.40 -18.64 -8.83
C LEU A 392 3.06 -18.27 -10.28
N LEU A 393 3.46 -17.09 -10.74
CA LEU A 393 3.28 -16.65 -12.13
C LEU A 393 4.02 -17.57 -13.11
N THR A 394 5.25 -17.98 -12.76
CA THR A 394 6.04 -18.93 -13.55
C THR A 394 5.35 -20.31 -13.62
N ALA A 395 4.83 -20.81 -12.48
CA ALA A 395 4.08 -22.07 -12.43
C ALA A 395 2.76 -22.01 -13.21
N GLN A 396 2.04 -20.87 -13.14
CA GLN A 396 0.82 -20.65 -13.91
C GLN A 396 1.13 -20.61 -15.42
N ASN A 397 2.19 -19.92 -15.84
CA ASN A 397 2.62 -19.90 -17.25
C ASN A 397 3.02 -21.30 -17.74
N ALA A 398 3.69 -22.10 -16.90
CA ALA A 398 4.03 -23.49 -17.21
C ALA A 398 2.77 -24.36 -17.36
N LEU A 399 1.76 -24.16 -16.51
CA LEU A 399 0.49 -24.87 -16.59
C LEU A 399 -0.28 -24.50 -17.87
N ILE A 400 -0.36 -23.20 -18.19
CA ILE A 400 -1.00 -22.71 -19.42
C ILE A 400 -0.28 -23.28 -20.65
N ALA A 401 1.06 -23.30 -20.65
CA ALA A 401 1.83 -23.90 -21.73
C ALA A 401 1.54 -25.40 -21.87
N ALA A 402 1.46 -26.14 -20.75
CA ALA A 402 1.11 -27.56 -20.76
C ALA A 402 -0.31 -27.81 -21.29
N GLN A 403 -1.29 -26.99 -20.88
CA GLN A 403 -2.66 -27.06 -21.39
C GLN A 403 -2.73 -26.75 -22.89
N ASN A 404 -2.03 -25.72 -23.36
CA ASN A 404 -1.96 -25.40 -24.78
C ASN A 404 -1.31 -26.52 -25.61
N ASN A 405 -0.27 -27.16 -25.08
CA ASN A 405 0.35 -28.32 -25.72
C ASN A 405 -0.61 -29.52 -25.77
N TYR A 406 -1.39 -29.74 -24.72
CA TYR A 406 -2.42 -30.78 -24.69
C TYR A 406 -3.55 -30.50 -25.69
N ILE A 407 -4.03 -29.26 -25.78
CA ILE A 407 -5.03 -28.84 -26.79
C ILE A 407 -4.50 -29.06 -28.20
N LYS A 408 -3.23 -28.69 -28.48
CA LYS A 408 -2.59 -28.93 -29.78
C LYS A 408 -2.47 -30.42 -30.11
N TYR A 409 -2.17 -31.25 -29.11
CA TYR A 409 -2.12 -32.71 -29.27
C TYR A 409 -3.50 -33.28 -29.64
N LEU A 410 -4.57 -32.83 -28.98
CA LEU A 410 -5.94 -33.24 -29.29
C LEU A 410 -6.42 -32.77 -30.67
N ALA A 411 -5.95 -31.62 -31.15
CA ALA A 411 -6.35 -31.06 -32.44
C ALA A 411 -5.77 -31.80 -33.65
N ASP A 412 -4.59 -32.40 -33.53
CA ASP A 412 -3.96 -33.20 -34.60
C ASP A 412 -3.15 -34.37 -34.00
N PRO A 413 -3.84 -35.45 -33.60
CA PRO A 413 -3.20 -36.59 -32.93
C PRO A 413 -2.33 -37.42 -33.89
N GLU A 414 -2.54 -37.33 -35.20
CA GLU A 414 -1.80 -38.10 -36.21
C GLU A 414 -0.44 -37.48 -36.51
N LYS A 415 -0.33 -36.14 -36.58
CA LYS A 415 0.96 -35.46 -36.78
C LYS A 415 1.88 -35.48 -35.57
N ASN A 416 1.34 -35.68 -34.37
CA ASN A 416 2.10 -35.68 -33.11
C ASN A 416 2.51 -37.08 -32.63
N LYS A 417 2.29 -38.14 -33.43
CA LYS A 417 2.69 -39.52 -33.08
C LYS A 417 4.21 -39.74 -33.06
N VAL A 418 5.02 -38.80 -33.55
CA VAL A 418 6.49 -38.93 -33.64
C VAL A 418 7.18 -37.63 -33.23
N SER A 419 7.12 -37.29 -31.94
CA SER A 419 8.23 -36.70 -31.17
C SER A 419 7.71 -36.21 -29.82
N ASN A 420 8.03 -36.99 -28.78
CA ASN A 420 7.93 -36.62 -27.36
C ASN A 420 6.52 -36.31 -26.85
N ALA A 421 5.80 -37.35 -26.42
CA ALA A 421 4.73 -37.17 -25.43
C ALA A 421 5.29 -36.34 -24.25
N PRO A 422 4.57 -35.34 -23.73
CA PRO A 422 5.05 -34.51 -22.64
C PRO A 422 5.09 -35.32 -21.34
N THR A 423 6.17 -36.06 -21.12
CA THR A 423 6.51 -36.66 -19.83
C THR A 423 7.11 -35.59 -18.94
N VAL A 424 6.30 -34.63 -18.50
CA VAL A 424 6.68 -33.72 -17.40
C VAL A 424 5.49 -33.59 -16.46
N LEU A 425 5.28 -34.62 -15.64
CA LEU A 425 4.80 -34.36 -14.29
C LEU A 425 6.02 -33.80 -13.54
N PRO A 426 5.92 -32.60 -12.94
CA PRO A 426 7.01 -32.06 -12.13
C PRO A 426 7.30 -33.03 -10.99
N LYS A 427 8.46 -33.67 -11.06
CA LYS A 427 9.03 -34.41 -9.94
C LYS A 427 9.51 -33.36 -8.94
N ASN A 428 8.83 -33.34 -7.78
CA ASN A 428 9.14 -32.57 -6.56
C ASN A 428 8.51 -31.18 -6.43
N ALA A 429 7.34 -31.14 -5.79
CA ALA A 429 6.90 -30.04 -4.92
C ALA A 429 6.37 -30.56 -3.57
N ALA A 430 6.81 -31.76 -3.16
CA ALA A 430 6.45 -32.38 -1.89
C ALA A 430 7.69 -32.93 -1.18
N ALA A 431 8.61 -32.05 -0.79
CA ALA A 431 9.54 -32.25 0.32
C ALA A 431 10.25 -30.92 0.62
N ASP A 432 10.32 -30.58 1.91
CA ASP A 432 11.21 -29.57 2.51
C ASP A 432 11.02 -28.10 2.17
N ASN A 433 9.99 -27.51 2.78
CA ASN A 433 10.10 -26.18 3.38
C ASN A 433 9.23 -26.12 4.65
N ARG A 434 9.65 -26.87 5.67
CA ARG A 434 9.28 -26.60 7.07
C ARG A 434 10.43 -25.83 7.71
N PRO A 435 10.21 -24.69 8.38
CA PRO A 435 11.28 -24.07 9.17
C PRO A 435 11.59 -24.94 10.39
N SER A 436 12.68 -25.72 10.33
CA SER A 436 13.21 -26.46 11.48
C SER A 436 14.32 -25.67 12.17
N PHE A 437 14.15 -25.43 13.47
CA PHE A 437 15.24 -25.00 14.36
C PHE A 437 16.33 -26.09 14.43
N ALA A 438 17.59 -25.66 14.44
CA ALA A 438 18.76 -26.48 14.18
C ALA A 438 19.20 -27.43 15.32
N ALA A 439 19.72 -28.61 14.94
CA ALA A 439 20.93 -29.26 15.49
C ALA A 439 21.45 -30.34 14.51
N PRO A 440 22.76 -30.71 14.51
CA PRO A 440 23.50 -31.07 13.30
C PRO A 440 23.83 -32.57 13.16
N ILE A 441 23.74 -33.13 11.94
CA ILE A 441 24.44 -34.37 11.52
C ILE A 441 24.88 -34.27 10.04
N SER A 442 26.04 -34.87 9.78
CA SER A 442 26.93 -34.81 8.61
C SER A 442 26.62 -35.74 7.43
N GLY A 443 26.78 -35.21 6.20
CA GLY A 443 27.31 -35.86 4.96
C GLY A 443 26.37 -36.75 4.12
N PRO A 444 26.75 -37.16 2.87
CA PRO A 444 27.80 -36.68 1.96
C PRO A 444 27.32 -36.29 0.52
N LYS A 445 28.27 -35.79 -0.28
CA LYS A 445 28.19 -35.24 -1.65
C LYS A 445 27.76 -36.25 -2.74
N GLY A 446 27.05 -35.74 -3.75
CA GLY A 446 26.88 -36.37 -5.06
C GLY A 446 27.04 -35.33 -6.17
N ASP A 447 28.02 -35.55 -7.05
CA ASP A 447 28.33 -34.74 -8.23
C ASP A 447 27.38 -35.07 -9.39
N GLY A 448 26.88 -34.05 -10.09
CA GLY A 448 26.02 -34.22 -11.27
C GLY A 448 26.14 -33.04 -12.23
N LYS A 449 26.73 -33.31 -13.39
CA LYS A 449 27.13 -32.35 -14.44
C LYS A 449 25.94 -31.66 -15.11
N ASP A 450 26.05 -30.36 -15.31
CA ASP A 450 25.28 -29.55 -16.25
C ASP A 450 25.59 -29.94 -17.70
N ASN A 451 24.54 -30.00 -18.52
CA ASN A 451 24.67 -29.92 -19.97
C ASN A 451 23.48 -29.15 -20.54
N THR A 452 23.73 -27.88 -20.86
CA THR A 452 22.85 -26.96 -21.59
C THR A 452 22.80 -27.34 -23.07
N ASN A 453 21.61 -27.29 -23.68
CA ASN A 453 21.36 -26.70 -25.00
C ASN A 453 19.88 -26.87 -25.38
N ASN A 454 19.11 -25.78 -25.37
CA ASN A 454 17.78 -25.72 -25.97
C ASN A 454 17.68 -24.49 -26.89
N PRO A 455 17.11 -24.61 -28.10
CA PRO A 455 16.96 -23.50 -29.02
C PRO A 455 15.82 -22.56 -28.60
N ILE A 456 16.08 -21.25 -28.66
CA ILE A 456 15.11 -20.19 -28.46
C ILE A 456 14.21 -20.12 -29.70
N VAL A 457 12.94 -20.52 -29.54
CA VAL A 457 11.90 -20.30 -30.55
C VAL A 457 11.13 -19.04 -30.16
N SER A 458 11.25 -18.00 -30.99
CA SER A 458 10.55 -16.72 -30.85
C SER A 458 9.06 -16.90 -31.11
N LEU A 459 8.23 -16.61 -30.12
CA LEU A 459 6.77 -16.55 -30.25
C LEU A 459 6.29 -15.09 -30.42
N PRO A 460 5.13 -14.86 -31.05
CA PRO A 460 4.61 -13.53 -31.34
C PRO A 460 4.30 -12.76 -30.06
N LYS A 461 4.67 -11.46 -30.05
CA LYS A 461 4.37 -10.49 -29.00
C LYS A 461 2.85 -10.43 -28.75
N VAL A 462 2.42 -10.99 -27.62
CA VAL A 462 1.14 -10.65 -27.00
C VAL A 462 1.30 -9.23 -26.44
N ALA A 463 0.33 -8.35 -26.69
CA ALA A 463 0.35 -7.00 -26.12
C ALA A 463 0.40 -7.11 -24.59
N GLU A 464 1.54 -6.73 -24.00
CA GLU A 464 1.64 -6.51 -22.57
C GLU A 464 0.60 -5.45 -22.19
N PRO A 465 -0.16 -5.63 -21.10
CA PRO A 465 -0.91 -4.51 -20.54
C PRO A 465 0.09 -3.38 -20.31
N ASP A 466 -0.25 -2.14 -20.69
CA ASP A 466 0.61 -0.96 -20.56
C ASP A 466 1.04 -0.76 -19.10
N ASN A 467 2.09 -1.46 -18.70
CA ASN A 467 2.60 -1.54 -17.35
C ASN A 467 3.60 -0.41 -17.10
N TYR A 468 3.36 0.74 -17.73
CA TYR A 468 4.11 1.95 -17.45
C TYR A 468 3.71 2.40 -16.05
N GLY A 469 4.69 2.41 -15.15
CA GLY A 469 4.50 2.87 -13.78
C GLY A 469 3.93 4.29 -13.77
N PHE A 470 3.26 4.66 -12.68
CA PHE A 470 2.72 6.00 -12.49
C PHE A 470 3.76 7.10 -12.80
N CYS A 471 5.02 6.90 -12.37
CA CYS A 471 6.11 7.82 -12.68
C CYS A 471 6.50 7.90 -14.17
N ASP A 472 6.34 6.83 -14.94
CA ASP A 472 6.69 6.86 -16.37
C ASP A 472 5.70 7.70 -17.17
N ARG A 473 4.40 7.60 -16.84
CA ARG A 473 3.37 8.49 -17.41
C ARG A 473 3.65 9.97 -17.11
N LEU A 474 4.22 10.26 -15.95
CA LEU A 474 4.59 11.62 -15.55
C LEU A 474 5.85 12.15 -16.23
N LYS A 475 6.77 11.28 -16.67
CA LYS A 475 7.97 11.71 -17.43
C LYS A 475 7.59 12.28 -18.79
N ASP A 476 6.62 11.64 -19.45
CA ASP A 476 6.16 12.04 -20.78
C ASP A 476 5.18 13.22 -20.72
N THR A 477 4.56 13.44 -19.57
CA THR A 477 3.73 14.61 -19.33
C THR A 477 4.63 15.82 -19.08
N ASN A 478 4.63 16.80 -20.00
CA ASN A 478 5.43 18.01 -19.85
C ASN A 478 4.83 18.90 -18.73
N ILE A 479 5.20 18.60 -17.47
CA ILE A 479 4.63 19.12 -16.20
C ILE A 479 4.89 20.64 -15.96
N THR A 480 5.47 21.36 -16.92
CA THR A 480 5.66 22.82 -16.84
C THR A 480 4.35 23.61 -16.75
N ALA A 481 3.19 22.99 -17.02
CA ALA A 481 1.87 23.61 -16.94
C ALA A 481 1.34 23.87 -15.50
N LEU A 482 1.99 23.31 -14.47
CA LEU A 482 1.42 23.28 -13.10
C LEU A 482 1.90 24.38 -12.15
N GLY A 483 2.84 25.22 -12.57
CA GLY A 483 3.51 26.17 -11.66
C GLY A 483 3.44 27.66 -12.01
N ASN A 484 2.82 28.05 -13.12
CA ASN A 484 2.72 29.47 -13.52
C ASN A 484 1.25 29.93 -13.50
N ARG A 485 0.66 30.04 -12.31
CA ARG A 485 -0.47 30.92 -12.02
C ARG A 485 -0.38 31.48 -10.62
#